data_AF-A0A7V2ZI41-F1
#
_entry.id   AF-A0A7V2ZI41-F1
#
_cell.length_a   1.000
_cell.length_b   1.000
_cell.length_c   1.000
_cell.angle_alpha   90.00
_cell.angle_beta   90.00
_cell.angle_gamma   90.00
#
_symmetry.space_group_name_H-M   'P 1'
#
loop_
_entity.id
_entity.type
_entity.pdbx_description
1 polymer ?
#
loop_
_entity_poly.entity_id
_entity_poly.type
_entity_poly.pdbx_seq_one_letter_code
_entity_poly.pdbx_strand_id
1 'polypeptide(L)'
;MAEEKTKYGLMQEDERKVDLLIDFNRIKKNYFDFYLNRKKSFTEKINDYKKFFSLQLPLNLGEAFVKENDTYLIWFFDNPMVFAYENELKEKLSLFKIKHLNLKKYFQKVFTSEDNNKREINVNLFLGTIKSFYGINHFFVPFYKALVFLYGVKNPDPLLALEEFRKAESMLVNLELSQKLKQELSYYLNLYSAFAHQSIFQYDSAIEYLNAAIDVNPFAVTARYYLLQNLLQFNDLEQSNQITEKLFKVDLERLKYALEECNSLVFDYCLTNPITPNLFINNIFAAISPVIEKLITNSLSHQKSGEELEKKLNNLINLRLDDHFDAEIKTSFSFLKYIFLEQKNISSPFFRMILPDVEKKFQSAVDKLKNIIREESLAQCYKELKAYDEIIEDNKRSKEQLEKEIVEFKQDIQKKLNDSIKAVEEYTTAAIQETEFNLAHAHEVDKFNPTLAFNNAMIYNLVVSVIVFLIGAIAGYFNNSHGTIEFYDMFSSVLITGAKWTALTFIFGVFVASGISVFVLAEKATYKQNLKRRINELKKEKDYSIELLKQEAARKEKSVSENLSERIEYYKRRIEDLRKEKEETEKHLKAKAEESIKPLIEKIDNAIEMQK
;
A
#
# COMPACT_ATOMS: atom_id res chain seq x y z
N MET A 1 -54.12 58.79 20.94
CA MET A 1 -55.12 59.52 20.13
C MET A 1 -54.55 60.86 19.74
N ALA A 2 -54.11 60.98 18.49
CA ALA A 2 -54.07 62.20 17.68
C ALA A 2 -53.91 61.72 16.23
N GLU A 3 -54.84 62.14 15.38
CA GLU A 3 -55.21 61.54 14.10
C GLU A 3 -54.20 61.76 12.97
N GLU A 4 -54.16 60.76 12.08
CA GLU A 4 -53.72 60.88 10.70
C GLU A 4 -54.50 61.99 9.95
N LYS A 5 -53.79 62.72 9.08
CA LYS A 5 -54.25 62.90 7.69
C LYS A 5 -53.06 63.18 6.77
N THR A 6 -52.84 62.17 5.93
CA THR A 6 -52.08 62.11 4.69
C THR A 6 -52.46 63.26 3.71
N LYS A 7 -51.76 63.58 2.62
CA LYS A 7 -51.50 62.66 1.50
C LYS A 7 -50.85 63.38 0.28
N TYR A 8 -50.25 62.56 -0.59
CA TYR A 8 -49.99 62.73 -2.03
C TYR A 8 -48.66 63.35 -2.49
N GLY A 9 -47.62 62.51 -2.45
CA GLY A 9 -46.37 62.67 -3.20
C GLY A 9 -45.41 61.46 -3.17
N LEU A 10 -45.64 60.46 -2.31
CA LEU A 10 -44.64 59.44 -1.94
C LEU A 10 -45.00 57.96 -2.26
N MET A 11 -46.08 57.68 -2.99
CA MET A 11 -46.67 56.32 -2.99
C MET A 11 -45.99 55.25 -3.88
N GLN A 12 -44.89 55.50 -4.59
CA GLN A 12 -44.23 54.44 -5.37
C GLN A 12 -43.02 53.78 -4.68
N GLU A 13 -42.34 54.46 -3.75
CA GLU A 13 -41.23 53.87 -2.98
C GLU A 13 -41.69 53.13 -1.71
N ASP A 14 -42.87 53.47 -1.19
CA ASP A 14 -43.43 52.90 0.04
C ASP A 14 -44.11 51.53 -0.22
N GLU A 15 -44.80 51.37 -1.36
CA GLU A 15 -45.47 50.11 -1.72
C GLU A 15 -44.47 48.95 -1.84
N ARG A 16 -43.32 49.16 -2.49
CA ARG A 16 -42.27 48.12 -2.59
C ARG A 16 -41.70 47.73 -1.23
N LYS A 17 -41.57 48.67 -0.28
CA LYS A 17 -41.10 48.37 1.08
C LYS A 17 -42.14 47.59 1.88
N VAL A 18 -43.42 47.92 1.70
CA VAL A 18 -44.54 47.19 2.30
C VAL A 18 -44.60 45.75 1.76
N ASP A 19 -44.46 45.56 0.45
CA ASP A 19 -44.44 44.23 -0.17
C ASP A 19 -43.27 43.38 0.34
N LEU A 20 -42.06 43.95 0.41
CA LEU A 20 -40.89 43.27 0.98
C LEU A 20 -41.09 42.87 2.44
N LEU A 21 -41.76 43.71 3.24
CA LEU A 21 -42.08 43.39 4.63
C LEU A 21 -43.13 42.30 4.76
N ILE A 22 -44.12 42.26 3.86
CA ILE A 22 -45.11 41.18 3.80
C ILE A 22 -44.42 39.85 3.49
N ASP A 23 -43.56 39.83 2.47
CA ASP A 23 -42.79 38.63 2.08
C ASP A 23 -41.82 38.20 3.19
N PHE A 24 -41.11 39.15 3.79
CA PHE A 24 -40.23 38.89 4.94
C PHE A 24 -40.97 38.21 6.09
N ASN A 25 -42.14 38.73 6.46
CA ASN A 25 -42.96 38.15 7.53
C ASN A 25 -43.57 36.80 7.14
N ARG A 26 -43.90 36.59 5.85
CA ARG A 26 -44.32 35.29 5.33
C ARG A 26 -43.21 34.25 5.50
N ILE A 27 -41.98 34.54 5.04
CA ILE A 27 -40.83 33.62 5.15
C ILE A 27 -40.53 33.32 6.62
N LYS A 28 -40.48 34.38 7.46
CA LYS A 28 -40.31 34.26 8.91
C LYS A 28 -41.28 33.27 9.52
N LYS A 29 -42.58 33.43 9.24
CA LYS A 29 -43.64 32.59 9.81
C LYS A 29 -43.59 31.15 9.28
N ASN A 30 -43.32 30.97 7.99
CA ASN A 30 -43.35 29.67 7.35
C ASN A 30 -42.17 28.78 7.75
N TYR A 31 -40.99 29.37 7.97
CA TYR A 31 -39.75 28.60 8.21
C TYR A 31 -39.13 28.83 9.59
N PHE A 32 -39.17 30.05 10.14
CA PHE A 32 -38.29 30.42 11.26
C PHE A 32 -39.00 30.74 12.57
N ASP A 33 -40.33 30.64 12.62
CA ASP A 33 -41.15 31.03 13.77
C ASP A 33 -40.74 30.31 15.06
N PHE A 34 -40.47 29.01 14.99
CA PHE A 34 -40.00 28.20 16.13
C PHE A 34 -38.70 28.74 16.74
N TYR A 35 -37.75 29.16 15.89
CA TYR A 35 -36.44 29.65 16.34
C TYR A 35 -36.53 31.02 17.01
N LEU A 36 -37.44 31.86 16.56
CA LEU A 36 -37.57 33.25 17.00
C LEU A 36 -38.44 33.39 18.24
N ASN A 37 -39.45 32.54 18.39
CA ASN A 37 -40.37 32.60 19.54
C ASN A 37 -39.80 31.96 20.81
N ARG A 38 -38.73 31.16 20.70
CA ARG A 38 -38.07 30.54 21.85
C ARG A 38 -37.18 31.55 22.58
N LYS A 39 -37.69 32.12 23.68
CA LYS A 39 -36.87 32.89 24.62
C LYS A 39 -36.00 31.96 25.46
N LYS A 40 -34.70 31.95 25.21
CA LYS A 40 -33.72 31.23 26.04
C LYS A 40 -33.43 32.01 27.31
N SER A 41 -33.45 31.31 28.43
CA SER A 41 -32.94 31.81 29.71
C SER A 41 -31.44 32.09 29.62
N PHE A 42 -30.96 32.92 30.54
CA PHE A 42 -29.53 33.25 30.66
C PHE A 42 -28.64 31.98 30.77
N THR A 43 -29.05 31.02 31.61
CA THR A 43 -28.33 29.77 31.82
C THR A 43 -28.28 28.91 30.56
N GLU A 44 -29.39 28.83 29.81
CA GLU A 44 -29.43 28.12 28.53
C GLU A 44 -28.43 28.71 27.52
N LYS A 45 -28.34 30.04 27.41
CA LYS A 45 -27.39 30.71 26.51
C LYS A 45 -25.94 30.38 26.85
N ILE A 46 -25.58 30.39 28.13
CA ILE A 46 -24.22 30.02 28.58
C ILE A 46 -23.95 28.55 28.26
N ASN A 47 -24.91 27.67 28.51
CA ASN A 47 -24.76 26.24 28.21
C ASN A 47 -24.62 25.99 26.71
N ASP A 48 -25.30 26.75 25.86
CA ASP A 48 -25.12 26.68 24.40
C ASP A 48 -23.68 27.04 24.01
N TYR A 49 -23.12 28.13 24.54
CA TYR A 49 -21.72 28.48 24.27
C TYR A 49 -20.74 27.44 24.78
N LYS A 50 -20.93 26.92 26.00
CA LYS A 50 -20.09 25.83 26.53
C LYS A 50 -20.17 24.58 25.67
N LYS A 51 -21.37 24.19 25.24
CA LYS A 51 -21.60 23.07 24.33
C LYS A 51 -20.87 23.32 23.01
N PHE A 52 -20.99 24.50 22.41
CA PHE A 52 -20.30 24.82 21.17
C PHE A 52 -18.78 24.65 21.26
N PHE A 53 -18.15 25.24 22.28
CA PHE A 53 -16.70 25.13 22.44
C PHE A 53 -16.22 23.71 22.74
N SER A 54 -17.09 22.81 23.23
CA SER A 54 -16.76 21.40 23.42
C SER A 54 -16.88 20.57 22.13
N LEU A 55 -17.51 21.07 21.07
CA LEU A 55 -17.72 20.33 19.81
C LEU A 55 -16.45 20.18 18.97
N GLN A 56 -15.41 20.98 19.22
CA GLN A 56 -14.12 20.94 18.50
C GLN A 56 -14.29 21.01 16.96
N LEU A 57 -15.14 21.92 16.49
CA LEU A 57 -15.37 22.11 15.05
C LEU A 57 -14.09 22.59 14.33
N PRO A 58 -13.94 22.26 13.03
CA PRO A 58 -12.83 22.76 12.23
C PRO A 58 -12.86 24.28 12.13
N LEU A 59 -11.71 24.90 11.91
CA LEU A 59 -11.51 26.36 11.96
C LEU A 59 -12.57 27.13 11.14
N ASN A 60 -12.90 26.64 9.94
CA ASN A 60 -13.85 27.27 9.03
C ASN A 60 -15.31 27.24 9.51
N LEU A 61 -15.65 26.36 10.44
CA LEU A 61 -16.99 26.23 11.03
C LEU A 61 -17.01 26.60 12.53
N GLY A 62 -15.84 26.88 13.10
CA GLY A 62 -15.56 26.91 14.53
C GLY A 62 -15.83 28.23 15.25
N GLU A 63 -16.48 29.22 14.63
CA GLU A 63 -16.88 30.43 15.33
C GLU A 63 -18.34 30.37 15.83
N ALA A 64 -18.54 30.54 17.14
CA ALA A 64 -19.89 30.66 17.69
C ALA A 64 -20.53 31.96 17.20
N PHE A 65 -21.78 31.91 16.75
CA PHE A 65 -22.52 33.14 16.48
C PHE A 65 -22.88 33.85 17.79
N VAL A 66 -22.60 35.15 17.85
CA VAL A 66 -22.77 35.96 19.05
C VAL A 66 -23.75 37.07 18.77
N LYS A 67 -24.85 37.12 19.53
CA LYS A 67 -25.73 38.30 19.49
C LYS A 67 -25.06 39.42 20.27
N GLU A 68 -25.14 40.64 19.77
CA GLU A 68 -24.59 41.86 20.36
C GLU A 68 -24.97 41.97 21.85
N ASN A 69 -26.26 41.78 22.17
CA ASN A 69 -26.77 41.83 23.55
C ASN A 69 -26.34 40.65 24.45
N ASP A 70 -25.73 39.61 23.87
CA ASP A 70 -25.24 38.42 24.55
C ASP A 70 -23.70 38.36 24.57
N THR A 71 -23.03 39.36 24.01
CA THR A 71 -21.58 39.42 23.82
C THR A 71 -20.78 39.19 25.10
N TYR A 72 -21.22 39.82 26.20
CA TYR A 72 -20.55 39.69 27.50
C TYR A 72 -20.60 38.26 28.06
N LEU A 73 -21.56 37.42 27.64
CA LEU A 73 -21.76 36.05 28.16
C LEU A 73 -20.58 35.12 27.85
N ILE A 74 -19.92 35.34 26.72
CA ILE A 74 -18.77 34.53 26.28
C ILE A 74 -17.64 34.59 27.30
N TRP A 75 -17.57 35.69 28.05
CA TRP A 75 -16.50 35.99 28.99
C TRP A 75 -16.83 35.58 30.44
N PHE A 76 -17.96 34.93 30.69
CA PHE A 76 -18.36 34.48 32.04
C PHE A 76 -17.81 33.13 32.46
N PHE A 77 -17.27 32.38 31.51
CA PHE A 77 -16.71 31.07 31.76
C PHE A 77 -15.34 30.97 31.09
N ASP A 78 -14.59 29.95 31.47
CA ASP A 78 -13.25 29.69 30.93
C ASP A 78 -13.37 29.06 29.54
N ASN A 79 -13.73 29.90 28.57
CA ASN A 79 -13.69 29.52 27.16
C ASN A 79 -12.23 29.27 26.71
N PRO A 80 -12.00 28.58 25.58
CA PRO A 80 -10.65 28.22 25.14
C PRO A 80 -9.67 29.39 25.05
N MET A 81 -10.15 30.59 24.69
CA MET A 81 -9.31 31.79 24.54
C MET A 81 -8.90 32.37 25.90
N VAL A 82 -9.84 32.44 26.86
CA VAL A 82 -9.54 32.87 28.23
C VAL A 82 -8.52 31.91 28.85
N PHE A 83 -8.70 30.60 28.65
CA PHE A 83 -7.77 29.58 29.14
C PHE A 83 -6.40 29.70 28.48
N ALA A 84 -6.34 29.92 27.16
CA ALA A 84 -5.07 30.12 26.44
C ALA A 84 -4.31 31.34 26.96
N TYR A 85 -5.00 32.48 27.13
CA TYR A 85 -4.40 33.68 27.72
C TYR A 85 -3.89 33.45 29.14
N GLU A 86 -4.70 32.78 29.98
CA GLU A 86 -4.33 32.52 31.37
C GLU A 86 -3.14 31.56 31.49
N ASN A 87 -2.98 30.62 30.55
CA ASN A 87 -1.85 29.72 30.50
C ASN A 87 -0.57 30.38 29.99
N GLU A 88 -0.65 31.16 28.91
CA GLU A 88 0.52 31.83 28.34
C GLU A 88 1.09 32.90 29.28
N LEU A 89 0.25 33.52 30.12
CA LEU A 89 0.67 34.50 31.13
C LEU A 89 0.68 33.96 32.56
N LYS A 90 0.65 32.64 32.75
CA LYS A 90 0.49 31.99 34.07
C LYS A 90 1.43 32.53 35.13
N GLU A 91 2.71 32.72 34.80
CA GLU A 91 3.72 33.23 35.73
C GLU A 91 3.40 34.67 36.16
N LYS A 92 3.12 35.56 35.20
CA LYS A 92 2.76 36.96 35.47
C LYS A 92 1.44 37.03 36.25
N LEU A 93 0.41 36.28 35.84
CA LEU A 93 -0.89 36.21 36.50
C LEU A 93 -0.83 35.64 37.92
N SER A 94 0.13 34.73 38.20
CA SER A 94 0.28 34.12 39.52
C SER A 94 0.55 35.17 40.62
N LEU A 95 1.28 36.23 40.30
CA LEU A 95 1.61 37.34 41.20
C LEU A 95 0.38 38.13 41.65
N PHE A 96 -0.72 38.07 40.90
CA PHE A 96 -1.95 38.79 41.20
C PHE A 96 -3.21 37.93 41.01
N LYS A 97 -3.07 36.61 41.20
CA LYS A 97 -4.14 35.61 41.00
C LYS A 97 -5.46 36.00 41.68
N ILE A 98 -5.40 36.46 42.93
CA ILE A 98 -6.59 36.88 43.69
C ILE A 98 -7.27 38.09 43.02
N LYS A 99 -6.50 39.07 42.54
CA LYS A 99 -7.04 40.23 41.83
C LYS A 99 -7.71 39.82 40.52
N HIS A 100 -7.08 38.93 39.75
CA HIS A 100 -7.64 38.41 38.50
C HIS A 100 -8.95 37.64 38.70
N LEU A 101 -9.00 36.76 39.71
CA LEU A 101 -10.23 36.05 40.09
C LEU A 101 -11.35 37.01 40.53
N ASN A 102 -11.00 38.05 41.30
CA ASN A 102 -11.96 39.08 41.70
C ASN A 102 -12.46 39.90 40.50
N LEU A 103 -11.59 40.23 39.55
CA LEU A 103 -11.96 40.93 38.31
C LEU A 103 -13.06 40.16 37.55
N LYS A 104 -12.84 38.86 37.28
CA LYS A 104 -13.83 37.99 36.61
C LYS A 104 -15.13 37.86 37.41
N LYS A 105 -15.03 37.66 38.73
CA LYS A 105 -16.19 37.55 39.63
C LYS A 105 -17.06 38.81 39.62
N TYR A 106 -16.46 39.99 39.75
CA TYR A 106 -17.21 41.24 39.76
C TYR A 106 -17.75 41.58 38.37
N PHE A 107 -17.00 41.31 37.30
CA PHE A 107 -17.49 41.42 35.93
C PHE A 107 -18.76 40.61 35.71
N GLN A 108 -18.77 39.32 36.09
CA GLN A 108 -19.96 38.48 35.99
C GLN A 108 -21.14 39.04 36.81
N LYS A 109 -20.89 39.55 38.01
CA LYS A 109 -21.91 40.12 38.89
C LYS A 109 -22.58 41.38 38.31
N VAL A 110 -21.84 42.18 37.53
CA VAL A 110 -22.39 43.38 36.85
C VAL A 110 -23.56 43.01 35.95
N PHE A 111 -23.50 41.88 35.26
CA PHE A 111 -24.53 41.51 34.27
C PHE A 111 -25.55 40.50 34.78
N THR A 112 -25.24 39.76 35.84
CA THR A 112 -26.14 38.73 36.42
C THR A 112 -27.07 39.25 37.50
N SER A 113 -26.80 40.41 38.08
CA SER A 113 -27.66 40.95 39.15
C SER A 113 -28.98 41.45 38.59
N GLU A 114 -30.12 40.92 39.07
CA GLU A 114 -31.46 41.36 38.65
C GLU A 114 -31.86 42.72 39.24
N ASP A 115 -31.40 43.02 40.46
CA ASP A 115 -31.66 44.27 41.18
C ASP A 115 -30.72 45.39 40.69
N ASN A 116 -31.31 46.49 40.22
CA ASN A 116 -30.60 47.66 39.69
C ASN A 116 -29.67 48.32 40.73
N ASN A 117 -30.01 48.32 42.01
CA ASN A 117 -29.16 48.90 43.06
C ASN A 117 -27.96 48.01 43.35
N LYS A 118 -28.17 46.68 43.42
CA LYS A 118 -27.08 45.71 43.53
C LYS A 118 -26.17 45.76 42.31
N ARG A 119 -26.74 45.96 41.12
CA ARG A 119 -26.00 46.10 39.87
C ARG A 119 -25.04 47.30 39.91
N GLU A 120 -25.52 48.45 40.37
CA GLU A 120 -24.69 49.66 40.54
C GLU A 120 -23.56 49.46 41.56
N ILE A 121 -23.86 48.82 42.70
CA ILE A 121 -22.84 48.43 43.68
C ILE A 121 -21.78 47.53 43.02
N ASN A 122 -22.20 46.54 42.22
CA ASN A 122 -21.27 45.65 41.53
C ASN A 122 -20.43 46.35 40.47
N VAL A 123 -20.96 47.36 39.76
CA VAL A 123 -20.18 48.22 38.85
C VAL A 123 -19.12 48.99 39.64
N ASN A 124 -19.48 49.60 40.77
CA ASN A 124 -18.52 50.33 41.60
C ASN A 124 -17.43 49.40 42.18
N LEU A 125 -17.78 48.19 42.61
CA LEU A 125 -16.83 47.18 43.07
C LEU A 125 -15.89 46.71 41.93
N PHE A 126 -16.43 46.54 40.72
CA PHE A 126 -15.66 46.21 39.53
C PHE A 126 -14.66 47.32 39.16
N LEU A 127 -15.13 48.57 39.09
CA LEU A 127 -14.27 49.74 38.81
C LEU A 127 -13.22 49.95 39.91
N GLY A 128 -13.57 49.73 41.18
CA GLY A 128 -12.63 49.73 42.30
C GLY A 128 -11.55 48.65 42.17
N THR A 129 -11.95 47.45 41.74
CA THR A 129 -11.02 46.33 41.46
C THR A 129 -10.06 46.68 40.33
N ILE A 130 -10.54 47.29 39.24
CA ILE A 130 -9.70 47.75 38.13
C ILE A 130 -8.62 48.73 38.59
N LYS A 131 -8.94 49.68 39.46
CA LYS A 131 -7.94 50.65 39.98
C LYS A 131 -6.76 49.95 40.67
N SER A 132 -6.97 48.76 41.24
CA SER A 132 -5.91 47.97 41.88
C SER A 132 -4.92 47.31 40.91
N PHE A 133 -5.19 47.35 39.61
CA PHE A 133 -4.31 46.88 38.53
C PHE A 133 -3.41 47.98 37.94
N TYR A 134 -3.30 49.13 38.60
CA TYR A 134 -2.41 50.22 38.15
C TYR A 134 -0.97 49.71 37.92
N GLY A 135 -0.42 50.00 36.74
CA GLY A 135 0.93 49.58 36.33
C GLY A 135 1.06 48.11 35.89
N ILE A 136 -0.04 47.33 35.87
CA ILE A 136 -0.04 45.94 35.40
C ILE A 136 -0.53 45.89 33.95
N ASN A 137 0.31 45.40 33.03
CA ASN A 137 -0.08 45.14 31.65
C ASN A 137 -0.99 43.90 31.59
N HIS A 138 -2.30 44.12 31.64
CA HIS A 138 -3.31 43.07 31.69
C HIS A 138 -4.42 43.33 30.69
N PHE A 139 -4.46 42.58 29.59
CA PHE A 139 -5.41 42.76 28.49
C PHE A 139 -6.87 42.82 28.96
N PHE A 140 -7.30 41.88 29.81
CA PHE A 140 -8.70 41.81 30.24
C PHE A 140 -9.17 43.00 31.09
N VAL A 141 -8.26 43.82 31.64
CA VAL A 141 -8.64 44.97 32.46
C VAL A 141 -9.35 46.05 31.63
N PRO A 142 -8.70 46.68 30.63
CA PRO A 142 -9.39 47.62 29.75
C PRO A 142 -10.48 46.93 28.91
N PHE A 143 -10.29 45.68 28.51
CA PHE A 143 -11.28 44.94 27.71
C PHE A 143 -12.60 44.71 28.45
N TYR A 144 -12.59 44.19 29.68
CA TYR A 144 -13.82 44.03 30.47
C TYR A 144 -14.42 45.38 30.86
N LYS A 145 -13.58 46.38 31.10
CA LYS A 145 -14.05 47.74 31.38
C LYS A 145 -14.83 48.31 30.20
N ALA A 146 -14.33 48.13 28.98
CA ALA A 146 -15.01 48.54 27.76
C ALA A 146 -16.38 47.85 27.61
N LEU A 147 -16.46 46.53 27.85
CA LEU A 147 -17.74 45.79 27.82
C LEU A 147 -18.73 46.27 28.88
N VAL A 148 -18.26 46.63 30.08
CA VAL A 148 -19.12 47.22 31.12
C VAL A 148 -19.61 48.60 30.72
N PHE A 149 -18.81 49.42 30.05
CA PHE A 149 -19.26 50.70 29.51
C PHE A 149 -20.20 50.53 28.33
N LEU A 150 -20.00 49.55 27.46
CA LEU A 150 -20.85 49.33 26.30
C LEU A 150 -22.24 48.80 26.68
N TYR A 151 -22.32 47.85 27.63
CA TYR A 151 -23.56 47.13 27.96
C TYR A 151 -24.08 47.37 29.38
N GLY A 152 -23.44 48.23 30.17
CA GLY A 152 -23.81 48.51 31.56
C GLY A 152 -25.16 49.22 31.69
N VAL A 153 -26.04 48.70 32.54
CA VAL A 153 -27.50 48.99 32.48
C VAL A 153 -27.91 50.42 32.86
N LYS A 154 -27.12 51.17 33.65
CA LYS A 154 -27.56 52.51 34.12
C LYS A 154 -27.04 53.68 33.30
N ASN A 155 -25.95 53.54 32.55
CA ASN A 155 -25.38 54.57 31.66
C ASN A 155 -24.40 53.87 30.72
N PRO A 156 -24.88 53.18 29.67
CA PRO A 156 -23.97 52.74 28.63
C PRO A 156 -23.29 53.97 28.03
N ASP A 157 -21.96 53.94 27.94
CA ASP A 157 -21.14 54.99 27.37
C ASP A 157 -20.23 54.37 26.29
N PRO A 158 -20.72 54.30 25.05
CA PRO A 158 -19.98 53.68 23.96
C PRO A 158 -18.68 54.44 23.62
N LEU A 159 -18.62 55.74 23.87
CA LEU A 159 -17.41 56.54 23.62
C LEU A 159 -16.31 56.15 24.60
N LEU A 160 -16.64 56.03 25.88
CA LEU A 160 -15.70 55.49 26.88
C LEU A 160 -15.34 54.03 26.60
N ALA A 161 -16.27 53.23 26.07
CA ALA A 161 -15.95 51.87 25.65
C ALA A 161 -14.90 51.84 24.54
N LEU A 162 -15.02 52.70 23.52
CA LEU A 162 -14.04 52.83 22.43
C LEU A 162 -12.65 53.26 22.95
N GLU A 163 -12.59 54.18 23.91
CA GLU A 163 -11.31 54.57 24.54
C GLU A 163 -10.64 53.38 25.25
N GLU A 164 -11.42 52.58 25.97
CA GLU A 164 -10.91 51.40 26.66
C GLU A 164 -10.56 50.26 25.70
N PHE A 165 -11.29 50.08 24.58
CA PHE A 165 -10.88 49.15 23.53
C PHE A 165 -9.55 49.53 22.88
N ARG A 166 -9.33 50.82 22.58
CA ARG A 166 -8.03 51.31 22.07
C ARG A 166 -6.89 51.07 23.06
N LYS A 167 -7.14 51.25 24.37
CA LYS A 167 -6.17 50.88 25.41
C LYS A 167 -5.88 49.38 25.39
N ALA A 168 -6.91 48.54 25.30
CA ALA A 168 -6.74 47.08 25.23
C ALA A 168 -5.95 46.65 23.97
N GLU A 169 -6.21 47.27 22.82
CA GLU A 169 -5.47 47.05 21.58
C GLU A 169 -3.99 47.42 21.73
N SER A 170 -3.69 48.61 22.25
CA SER A 170 -2.31 49.04 22.50
C SER A 170 -1.57 48.11 23.48
N MET A 171 -2.27 47.55 24.46
CA MET A 171 -1.71 46.55 25.37
C MET A 171 -1.43 45.23 24.66
N LEU A 172 -2.37 44.76 23.82
CA LEU A 172 -2.24 43.49 23.10
C LEU A 172 -1.00 43.43 22.21
N VAL A 173 -0.66 44.54 21.55
CA VAL A 173 0.57 44.67 20.74
C VAL A 173 1.81 44.37 21.58
N ASN A 174 1.87 44.92 22.79
CA ASN A 174 3.03 44.87 23.69
C ASN A 174 3.11 43.60 24.56
N LEU A 175 2.06 42.79 24.63
CA LEU A 175 2.07 41.56 25.41
C LEU A 175 2.85 40.44 24.69
N GLU A 176 3.58 39.65 25.46
CA GLU A 176 4.30 38.45 24.99
C GLU A 176 3.32 37.26 24.90
N LEU A 177 2.42 37.33 23.92
CA LEU A 177 1.47 36.26 23.58
C LEU A 177 1.81 35.66 22.23
N SER A 178 1.40 34.41 22.00
CA SER A 178 1.47 33.77 20.71
C SER A 178 0.70 34.57 19.65
N GLN A 179 1.19 34.54 18.40
CA GLN A 179 0.55 35.28 17.31
C GLN A 179 -0.90 34.85 17.09
N LYS A 180 -1.18 33.56 17.25
CA LYS A 180 -2.53 33.00 17.16
C LYS A 180 -3.46 33.62 18.20
N LEU A 181 -3.05 33.67 19.46
CA LEU A 181 -3.86 34.27 20.52
C LEU A 181 -4.03 35.78 20.33
N LYS A 182 -2.99 36.49 19.85
CA LYS A 182 -3.11 37.92 19.49
C LYS A 182 -4.15 38.14 18.40
N GLN A 183 -4.17 37.30 17.37
CA GLN A 183 -5.18 37.36 16.31
C GLN A 183 -6.58 37.09 16.86
N GLU A 184 -6.77 36.06 17.67
CA GLU A 184 -8.08 35.76 18.29
C GLU A 184 -8.57 36.92 19.16
N LEU A 185 -7.72 37.53 19.99
CA LEU A 185 -8.11 38.68 20.82
C LEU A 185 -8.34 39.95 19.99
N SER A 186 -7.56 40.17 18.93
CA SER A 186 -7.73 41.28 17.99
C SER A 186 -9.06 41.18 17.23
N TYR A 187 -9.48 39.97 16.86
CA TYR A 187 -10.80 39.72 16.26
C TYR A 187 -11.93 40.25 17.15
N TYR A 188 -11.94 39.90 18.44
CA TYR A 188 -12.99 40.37 19.36
C TYR A 188 -12.89 41.86 19.68
N LEU A 189 -11.68 42.44 19.74
CA LEU A 189 -11.51 43.89 19.86
C LEU A 189 -12.15 44.63 18.69
N ASN A 190 -11.86 44.21 17.46
CA ASN A 190 -12.43 44.81 16.27
C ASN A 190 -13.95 44.64 16.24
N LEU A 191 -14.44 43.43 16.51
CA LEU A 191 -15.88 43.14 16.56
C LEU A 191 -16.62 44.03 17.57
N TYR A 192 -16.09 44.18 18.79
CA TYR A 192 -16.76 44.94 19.84
C TYR A 192 -16.59 46.46 19.69
N SER A 193 -15.48 46.90 19.08
CA SER A 193 -15.32 48.30 18.66
C SER A 193 -16.36 48.66 17.59
N ALA A 194 -16.65 47.75 16.66
CA ALA A 194 -17.74 47.94 15.71
C ALA A 194 -19.10 48.08 16.41
N PHE A 195 -19.41 47.24 17.40
CA PHE A 195 -20.65 47.35 18.18
C PHE A 195 -20.75 48.71 18.90
N ALA A 196 -19.66 49.19 19.48
CA ALA A 196 -19.63 50.51 20.10
C ALA A 196 -19.89 51.63 19.07
N HIS A 197 -19.29 51.57 17.87
CA HIS A 197 -19.59 52.51 16.79
C HIS A 197 -21.05 52.42 16.29
N GLN A 198 -21.61 51.22 16.20
CA GLN A 198 -23.03 51.03 15.83
C GLN A 198 -23.97 51.68 16.83
N SER A 199 -23.68 51.56 18.13
CA SER A 199 -24.52 52.13 19.20
C SER A 199 -24.59 53.66 19.19
N ILE A 200 -23.63 54.32 18.53
CA ILE A 200 -23.59 55.78 18.30
C ILE A 200 -23.87 56.16 16.83
N PHE A 201 -24.45 55.24 16.06
CA PHE A 201 -24.85 55.42 14.66
C PHE A 201 -23.71 55.77 13.69
N GLN A 202 -22.46 55.42 14.03
CA GLN A 202 -21.28 55.59 13.17
C GLN A 202 -21.04 54.34 12.32
N TYR A 203 -21.93 54.11 11.36
CA TYR A 203 -21.93 52.87 10.58
C TYR A 203 -20.70 52.70 9.67
N ASP A 204 -20.12 53.77 9.14
CA ASP A 204 -18.89 53.69 8.32
C ASP A 204 -17.72 53.11 9.13
N SER A 205 -17.47 53.68 10.32
CA SER A 205 -16.44 53.16 11.23
C SER A 205 -16.75 51.74 11.68
N ALA A 206 -18.02 51.41 11.93
CA ALA A 206 -18.41 50.04 12.26
C ALA A 206 -18.06 49.06 11.12
N ILE A 207 -18.30 49.44 9.86
CA ILE A 207 -17.94 48.62 8.69
C ILE A 207 -16.42 48.42 8.60
N GLU A 208 -15.62 49.48 8.80
CA GLU A 208 -14.15 49.38 8.81
C GLU A 208 -13.67 48.36 9.85
N TYR A 209 -14.15 48.45 11.09
CA TYR A 209 -13.80 47.51 12.15
C TYR A 209 -14.31 46.09 11.89
N LEU A 210 -15.50 45.91 11.28
CA LEU A 210 -16.00 44.59 10.92
C LEU A 210 -15.19 43.95 9.79
N ASN A 211 -14.76 44.73 8.81
CA ASN A 211 -13.85 44.25 7.77
C ASN A 211 -12.51 43.85 8.36
N ALA A 212 -11.94 44.67 9.26
CA ALA A 212 -10.72 44.32 9.98
C ALA A 212 -10.88 43.03 10.82
N ALA A 213 -12.06 42.80 11.42
CA ALA A 213 -12.36 41.54 12.10
C ALA A 213 -12.39 40.36 11.13
N ILE A 214 -12.98 40.52 9.94
CA ILE A 214 -13.02 39.49 8.89
C ILE A 214 -11.63 39.22 8.30
N ASP A 215 -10.78 40.23 8.18
CA ASP A 215 -9.40 40.05 7.70
C ASP A 215 -8.58 39.20 8.69
N VAL A 216 -8.83 39.36 9.99
CA VAL A 216 -8.22 38.54 11.04
C VAL A 216 -8.81 37.13 11.08
N ASN A 217 -10.13 37.00 10.97
CA ASN A 217 -10.83 35.72 10.89
C ASN A 217 -11.73 35.66 9.64
N PRO A 218 -11.25 35.08 8.53
CA PRO A 218 -12.02 35.01 7.27
C PRO A 218 -13.35 34.27 7.38
N PHE A 219 -13.51 33.42 8.40
CA PHE A 219 -14.70 32.61 8.65
C PHE A 219 -15.64 33.24 9.69
N ALA A 220 -15.43 34.52 10.02
CA ALA A 220 -16.19 35.23 11.05
C ALA A 220 -17.68 35.40 10.71
N VAL A 221 -18.54 34.46 11.12
CA VAL A 221 -20.00 34.52 10.99
C VAL A 221 -20.59 35.70 11.75
N THR A 222 -20.06 36.01 12.94
CA THR A 222 -20.60 37.13 13.74
C THR A 222 -20.30 38.46 13.06
N ALA A 223 -19.03 38.70 12.70
CA ALA A 223 -18.65 39.92 12.00
C ALA A 223 -19.40 40.07 10.67
N ARG A 224 -19.57 38.99 9.90
CA ARG A 224 -20.35 39.00 8.65
C ARG A 224 -21.82 39.36 8.86
N TYR A 225 -22.47 38.81 9.89
CA TYR A 225 -23.86 39.16 10.22
C TYR A 225 -24.03 40.66 10.50
N TYR A 226 -23.14 41.23 11.32
CA TYR A 226 -23.21 42.66 11.64
C TYR A 226 -22.76 43.55 10.49
N LEU A 227 -21.84 43.08 9.64
CA LEU A 227 -21.45 43.79 8.42
C LEU A 227 -22.65 43.90 7.47
N LEU A 228 -23.37 42.80 7.26
CA LEU A 228 -24.63 42.78 6.51
C LEU A 228 -25.64 43.78 7.08
N GLN A 229 -25.83 43.81 8.39
CA GLN A 229 -26.74 44.76 9.03
C GLN A 229 -26.37 46.22 8.73
N ASN A 230 -25.08 46.57 8.73
CA ASN A 230 -24.63 47.93 8.42
C ASN A 230 -24.72 48.24 6.92
N LEU A 231 -24.34 47.31 6.04
CA LEU A 231 -24.42 47.51 4.58
C LEU A 231 -25.85 47.78 4.11
N LEU A 232 -26.84 47.15 4.75
CA LEU A 232 -28.25 47.41 4.48
C LEU A 232 -28.69 48.82 4.91
N GLN A 233 -28.03 49.46 5.88
CA GLN A 233 -28.27 50.87 6.20
C GLN A 233 -27.82 51.79 5.06
N PHE A 234 -26.76 51.40 4.34
CA PHE A 234 -26.25 52.10 3.16
C PHE A 234 -26.90 51.68 1.84
N ASN A 235 -27.86 50.75 1.89
CA ASN A 235 -28.52 50.18 0.71
C ASN A 235 -27.53 49.53 -0.29
N ASP A 236 -26.39 49.01 0.18
CA ASP A 236 -25.47 48.20 -0.63
C ASP A 236 -26.01 46.77 -0.73
N LEU A 237 -26.96 46.56 -1.65
CA LEU A 237 -27.63 45.29 -1.83
C LEU A 237 -26.72 44.21 -2.44
N GLU A 238 -25.72 44.59 -3.23
CA GLU A 238 -24.83 43.63 -3.89
C GLU A 238 -24.00 42.87 -2.84
N GLN A 239 -23.27 43.60 -1.99
CA GLN A 239 -22.49 42.98 -0.92
C GLN A 239 -23.40 42.30 0.11
N SER A 240 -24.56 42.90 0.41
CA SER A 240 -25.54 42.31 1.33
C SER A 240 -26.03 40.94 0.87
N ASN A 241 -26.32 40.79 -0.42
CA ASN A 241 -26.75 39.53 -0.99
C ASN A 241 -25.64 38.47 -0.90
N GLN A 242 -24.40 38.82 -1.23
CA GLN A 242 -23.26 37.90 -1.13
C GLN A 242 -23.00 37.42 0.30
N ILE A 243 -23.12 38.32 1.29
CA ILE A 243 -22.95 37.95 2.70
C ILE A 243 -24.12 37.08 3.18
N THR A 244 -25.34 37.38 2.73
CA THR A 244 -26.53 36.57 3.03
C THR A 244 -26.35 35.12 2.55
N GLU A 245 -25.88 34.93 1.32
CA GLU A 245 -25.58 33.60 0.78
C GLU A 245 -24.53 32.86 1.62
N LYS A 246 -23.45 33.55 2.03
CA LYS A 246 -22.39 32.97 2.87
C LYS A 246 -22.93 32.53 4.24
N LEU A 247 -23.71 33.37 4.92
CA LEU A 247 -24.28 33.05 6.23
C LEU A 247 -25.24 31.86 6.15
N PHE A 248 -26.10 31.83 5.13
CA PHE A 248 -27.02 30.71 4.88
C PHE A 248 -26.26 29.40 4.61
N LYS A 249 -25.21 29.48 3.79
CA LYS A 249 -24.38 28.32 3.44
C LYS A 249 -23.69 27.71 4.64
N VAL A 250 -23.20 28.53 5.58
CA VAL A 250 -22.54 28.04 6.80
C VAL A 250 -23.48 27.18 7.66
N ASP A 251 -24.76 27.55 7.79
CA ASP A 251 -25.73 26.72 8.52
C ASP A 251 -25.87 25.33 7.90
N LEU A 252 -25.89 25.24 6.57
CA LEU A 252 -25.95 23.96 5.85
C LEU A 252 -24.62 23.18 5.91
N GLU A 253 -23.48 23.85 5.74
CA GLU A 253 -22.15 23.22 5.79
C GLU A 253 -21.87 22.60 7.17
N ARG A 254 -22.29 23.26 8.25
CA ARG A 254 -22.21 22.72 9.61
C ARG A 254 -23.00 21.43 9.79
N LEU A 255 -24.19 21.36 9.21
CA LEU A 255 -25.01 20.15 9.24
C LEU A 255 -24.41 19.04 8.38
N LYS A 256 -23.90 19.37 7.18
CA LYS A 256 -23.21 18.43 6.30
C LYS A 256 -21.98 17.82 6.97
N TYR A 257 -21.15 18.64 7.62
CA TYR A 257 -20.03 18.16 8.41
C TYR A 257 -20.48 17.16 9.49
N ALA A 258 -21.55 17.46 10.21
CA ALA A 258 -22.10 16.55 11.21
C ALA A 258 -22.61 15.22 10.62
N LEU A 259 -23.18 15.24 9.39
CA LEU A 259 -23.59 14.05 8.66
C LEU A 259 -22.41 13.20 8.20
N GLU A 260 -21.34 13.84 7.73
CA GLU A 260 -20.11 13.17 7.27
C GLU A 260 -19.43 12.42 8.41
N GLU A 261 -19.24 13.12 9.54
CA GLU A 261 -18.61 12.60 10.77
C GLU A 261 -19.54 11.75 11.64
N CYS A 262 -20.80 11.57 11.25
CA CYS A 262 -21.83 10.86 12.04
C CYS A 262 -21.94 11.37 13.50
N ASN A 263 -21.78 12.68 13.72
CA ASN A 263 -21.71 13.28 15.05
C ASN A 263 -23.06 13.90 15.45
N SER A 264 -23.83 13.17 16.26
CA SER A 264 -25.15 13.59 16.76
C SER A 264 -25.11 14.90 17.57
N LEU A 265 -24.09 15.07 18.42
CA LEU A 265 -23.98 16.25 19.28
C LEU A 265 -23.79 17.54 18.48
N VAL A 266 -22.97 17.47 17.42
CA VAL A 266 -22.79 18.59 16.47
C VAL A 266 -24.08 18.82 15.70
N PHE A 267 -24.71 17.74 15.20
CA PHE A 267 -25.93 17.82 14.42
C PHE A 267 -27.05 18.57 15.18
N ASP A 268 -27.34 18.15 16.42
CA ASP A 268 -28.37 18.77 17.25
C ASP A 268 -28.07 20.24 17.54
N TYR A 269 -26.81 20.55 17.83
CA TYR A 269 -26.40 21.91 18.12
C TYR A 269 -26.64 22.81 16.92
N CYS A 270 -26.18 22.40 15.74
CA CYS A 270 -26.30 23.16 14.51
C CYS A 270 -27.77 23.33 14.08
N LEU A 271 -28.59 22.31 14.30
CA LEU A 271 -30.02 22.38 14.00
C LEU A 271 -30.79 23.30 14.95
N THR A 272 -30.36 23.39 16.22
CA THR A 272 -31.00 24.22 17.26
C THR A 272 -30.50 25.66 17.27
N ASN A 273 -29.27 25.89 16.80
CA ASN A 273 -28.58 27.19 16.84
C ASN A 273 -28.13 27.70 15.45
N PRO A 274 -28.98 27.68 14.41
CA PRO A 274 -28.63 28.26 13.13
C PRO A 274 -28.57 29.79 13.19
N ILE A 275 -27.79 30.38 12.29
CA ILE A 275 -27.54 31.82 12.20
C ILE A 275 -28.68 32.50 11.47
N THR A 276 -29.12 31.92 10.35
CA THR A 276 -30.08 32.51 9.40
C THR A 276 -31.38 33.02 10.04
N PRO A 277 -32.02 32.36 11.03
CA PRO A 277 -33.21 32.91 11.66
C PRO A 277 -32.99 34.29 12.27
N ASN A 278 -31.78 34.62 12.71
CA ASN A 278 -31.48 35.92 13.30
C ASN A 278 -31.59 37.07 12.30
N LEU A 279 -31.60 36.81 10.99
CA LEU A 279 -31.90 37.81 9.95
C LEU A 279 -33.37 38.26 10.01
N PHE A 280 -34.26 37.53 10.69
CA PHE A 280 -35.68 37.85 10.81
C PHE A 280 -36.05 38.59 12.11
N ILE A 281 -35.05 39.06 12.86
CA ILE A 281 -35.22 39.83 14.11
C ILE A 281 -35.55 41.29 13.81
N ASN A 282 -34.91 41.90 12.81
CA ASN A 282 -35.03 43.31 12.48
C ASN A 282 -35.58 43.49 11.05
N ASN A 283 -36.49 44.44 10.87
CA ASN A 283 -37.12 44.74 9.59
C ASN A 283 -36.14 45.27 8.53
N ILE A 284 -34.94 45.73 8.90
CA ILE A 284 -33.92 46.16 7.93
C ILE A 284 -33.51 45.05 6.96
N PHE A 285 -33.58 43.79 7.39
CA PHE A 285 -33.28 42.64 6.56
C PHE A 285 -34.40 42.30 5.56
N ALA A 286 -35.53 43.02 5.54
CA ALA A 286 -36.58 42.79 4.55
C ALA A 286 -36.07 42.91 3.12
N ALA A 287 -35.06 43.74 2.87
CA ALA A 287 -34.45 43.93 1.55
C ALA A 287 -33.77 42.68 0.98
N ILE A 288 -33.32 41.74 1.83
CA ILE A 288 -32.66 40.48 1.40
C ILE A 288 -33.62 39.30 1.31
N SER A 289 -34.91 39.50 1.58
CA SER A 289 -35.94 38.44 1.51
C SER A 289 -35.94 37.67 0.19
N PRO A 290 -35.82 38.32 -1.00
CA PRO A 290 -35.80 37.60 -2.28
C PRO A 290 -34.64 36.61 -2.40
N VAL A 291 -33.47 36.96 -1.85
CA VAL A 291 -32.28 36.08 -1.86
C VAL A 291 -32.49 34.91 -0.91
N ILE A 292 -33.00 35.16 0.29
CA ILE A 292 -33.29 34.07 1.25
C ILE A 292 -34.34 33.11 0.67
N GLU A 293 -35.40 33.62 0.06
CA GLU A 293 -36.46 32.79 -0.55
C GLU A 293 -35.91 31.94 -1.70
N LYS A 294 -35.05 32.52 -2.55
CA LYS A 294 -34.35 31.78 -3.61
C LYS A 294 -33.49 30.65 -3.03
N LEU A 295 -32.71 30.92 -1.99
CA LEU A 295 -31.86 29.92 -1.34
C LEU A 295 -32.69 28.78 -0.73
N ILE A 296 -33.75 29.12 0.00
CA ILE A 296 -34.68 28.15 0.59
C ILE A 296 -35.32 27.29 -0.51
N THR A 297 -35.87 27.91 -1.55
CA THR A 297 -36.56 27.21 -2.64
C THR A 297 -35.62 26.27 -3.38
N ASN A 298 -34.40 26.73 -3.67
CA ASN A 298 -33.36 25.90 -4.30
C ASN A 298 -33.03 24.67 -3.45
N SER A 299 -32.85 24.84 -2.14
CA SER A 299 -32.56 23.73 -1.22
C SER A 299 -33.73 22.78 -0.99
N LEU A 300 -34.98 23.26 -1.13
CA LEU A 300 -36.18 22.43 -0.93
C LEU A 300 -36.69 21.76 -2.22
N SER A 301 -36.19 22.15 -3.40
CA SER A 301 -36.67 21.69 -4.70
C SER A 301 -36.53 20.18 -4.97
N HIS A 302 -35.82 19.42 -4.12
CA HIS A 302 -35.47 18.02 -4.32
C HIS A 302 -36.17 17.04 -3.35
N GLN A 303 -37.33 17.40 -2.77
CA GLN A 303 -37.92 16.61 -1.69
C GLN A 303 -38.54 15.27 -2.12
N LYS A 304 -37.81 14.18 -1.86
CA LYS A 304 -38.39 12.93 -1.35
C LYS A 304 -38.78 13.14 0.12
N SER A 305 -39.94 12.65 0.54
CA SER A 305 -40.41 12.82 1.93
C SER A 305 -39.40 12.18 2.88
N GLY A 306 -38.90 12.92 3.88
CA GLY A 306 -37.99 12.35 4.90
C GLY A 306 -38.58 11.13 5.60
N GLU A 307 -39.92 11.04 5.66
CA GLU A 307 -40.66 9.87 6.16
C GLU A 307 -40.45 8.62 5.30
N GLU A 308 -40.27 8.79 3.99
CA GLU A 308 -39.97 7.70 3.06
C GLU A 308 -38.58 7.13 3.33
N LEU A 309 -37.58 8.00 3.55
CA LEU A 309 -36.22 7.58 3.92
C LEU A 309 -36.18 6.90 5.30
N GLU A 310 -36.92 7.43 6.27
CA GLU A 310 -37.06 6.80 7.58
C GLU A 310 -37.67 5.39 7.47
N LYS A 311 -38.74 5.22 6.68
CA LYS A 311 -39.33 3.90 6.40
C LYS A 311 -38.33 2.96 5.76
N LYS A 312 -37.58 3.40 4.75
CA LYS A 312 -36.53 2.60 4.09
C LYS A 312 -35.46 2.14 5.07
N LEU A 313 -34.98 3.04 5.93
CA LEU A 313 -34.01 2.72 6.97
C LEU A 313 -34.56 1.70 7.96
N ASN A 314 -35.80 1.89 8.44
CA ASN A 314 -36.44 0.96 9.37
C ASN A 314 -36.66 -0.43 8.73
N ASN A 315 -37.08 -0.48 7.46
CA ASN A 315 -37.20 -1.73 6.71
C ASN A 315 -35.86 -2.46 6.60
N LEU A 316 -34.78 -1.73 6.28
CA LEU A 316 -33.44 -2.29 6.19
C LEU A 316 -32.94 -2.83 7.54
N ILE A 317 -33.13 -2.09 8.63
CA ILE A 317 -32.76 -2.54 9.99
C ILE A 317 -33.57 -3.78 10.39
N ASN A 318 -34.85 -3.85 10.00
CA ASN A 318 -35.72 -5.00 10.28
C ASN A 318 -35.30 -6.29 9.56
N LEU A 319 -34.45 -6.21 8.52
CA LEU A 319 -33.86 -7.40 7.89
C LEU A 319 -32.85 -8.12 8.80
N ARG A 320 -32.44 -7.51 9.93
CA ARG A 320 -31.50 -8.08 10.91
C ARG A 320 -30.19 -8.55 10.28
N LEU A 321 -29.59 -7.69 9.47
CA LEU A 321 -28.30 -7.92 8.81
C LEU A 321 -27.11 -7.53 9.70
N ASP A 322 -27.29 -7.52 11.02
CA ASP A 322 -26.29 -7.03 11.99
C ASP A 322 -24.95 -7.78 11.88
N ASP A 323 -24.99 -9.05 11.46
CA ASP A 323 -23.81 -9.89 11.26
C ASP A 323 -22.93 -9.42 10.08
N HIS A 324 -23.49 -8.64 9.15
CA HIS A 324 -22.79 -8.08 7.99
C HIS A 324 -22.39 -6.61 8.17
N PHE A 325 -22.62 -6.04 9.37
CA PHE A 325 -22.28 -4.65 9.65
C PHE A 325 -20.85 -4.52 10.15
N ASP A 326 -20.02 -3.82 9.39
CA ASP A 326 -18.77 -3.30 9.92
C ASP A 326 -19.03 -2.11 10.88
N ALA A 327 -17.97 -1.64 11.54
CA ALA A 327 -18.05 -0.53 12.47
C ALA A 327 -18.55 0.77 11.82
N GLU A 328 -18.25 0.99 10.53
CA GLU A 328 -18.58 2.21 9.81
C GLU A 328 -20.08 2.25 9.45
N ILE A 329 -20.62 1.15 8.93
CA ILE A 329 -22.04 0.97 8.62
C ILE A 329 -22.87 1.05 9.89
N LYS A 330 -22.43 0.37 10.97
CA LYS A 330 -23.12 0.42 12.26
C LYS A 330 -23.21 1.85 12.79
N THR A 331 -22.11 2.61 12.70
CA THR A 331 -22.08 4.02 13.11
C THR A 331 -23.00 4.87 12.23
N SER A 332 -22.96 4.67 10.91
CA SER A 332 -23.79 5.41 9.94
C SER A 332 -25.27 5.15 10.13
N PHE A 333 -25.71 3.89 10.23
CA PHE A 333 -27.12 3.57 10.46
C PHE A 333 -27.60 3.98 11.85
N SER A 334 -26.77 3.87 12.89
CA SER A 334 -27.12 4.36 14.23
C SER A 334 -27.33 5.87 14.23
N PHE A 335 -26.45 6.60 13.55
CA PHE A 335 -26.58 8.05 13.38
C PHE A 335 -27.80 8.44 12.53
N LEU A 336 -28.03 7.77 11.39
CA LEU A 336 -29.22 7.99 10.56
C LEU A 336 -30.51 7.71 11.36
N LYS A 337 -30.53 6.62 12.14
CA LYS A 337 -31.65 6.32 13.02
C LYS A 337 -31.86 7.43 14.05
N TYR A 338 -30.78 7.92 14.66
CA TYR A 338 -30.82 9.01 15.62
C TYR A 338 -31.46 10.27 15.03
N ILE A 339 -31.03 10.72 13.85
CA ILE A 339 -31.55 11.96 13.24
C ILE A 339 -33.03 11.86 12.85
N PHE A 340 -33.54 10.67 12.53
CA PHE A 340 -34.97 10.45 12.25
C PHE A 340 -35.81 10.23 13.53
N LEU A 341 -35.27 9.60 14.57
CA LEU A 341 -35.99 9.36 15.83
C LEU A 341 -36.39 10.66 16.56
N GLU A 342 -35.52 11.67 16.50
CA GLU A 342 -35.80 12.97 17.10
C GLU A 342 -36.79 13.74 16.21
N GLN A 343 -38.09 13.61 16.49
CA GLN A 343 -39.20 14.27 15.73
C GLN A 343 -39.03 15.79 15.55
N LYS A 344 -38.26 16.43 16.43
CA LYS A 344 -37.89 17.86 16.33
C LYS A 344 -36.98 18.15 15.14
N ASN A 345 -36.22 17.15 14.69
CA ASN A 345 -35.29 17.29 13.57
C ASN A 345 -36.03 17.29 12.24
N ILE A 346 -36.97 16.34 12.03
CA ILE A 346 -37.73 16.17 10.78
C ILE A 346 -38.59 17.41 10.42
N SER A 347 -39.07 18.13 11.43
CA SER A 347 -39.87 19.34 11.25
C SER A 347 -39.04 20.61 11.00
N SER A 348 -37.71 20.57 11.22
CA SER A 348 -36.85 21.71 10.97
C SER A 348 -36.70 22.01 9.47
N PRO A 349 -36.82 23.28 9.03
CA PRO A 349 -36.50 23.67 7.66
C PRO A 349 -35.07 23.29 7.26
N PHE A 350 -34.10 23.43 8.17
CA PHE A 350 -32.70 23.13 7.86
C PHE A 350 -32.48 21.63 7.63
N PHE A 351 -33.14 20.77 8.41
CA PHE A 351 -33.15 19.33 8.15
C PHE A 351 -33.71 19.01 6.77
N ARG A 352 -34.84 19.64 6.43
CA ARG A 352 -35.48 19.50 5.11
C ARG A 352 -34.57 19.94 3.96
N MET A 353 -33.74 20.96 4.17
CA MET A 353 -32.79 21.48 3.18
C MET A 353 -31.57 20.56 2.95
N ILE A 354 -31.19 19.75 3.94
CA ILE A 354 -30.08 18.79 3.84
C ILE A 354 -30.54 17.36 3.53
N LEU A 355 -31.85 17.13 3.36
CA LEU A 355 -32.38 15.80 3.02
C LEU A 355 -31.67 15.12 1.84
N PRO A 356 -31.29 15.82 0.75
CA PRO A 356 -30.51 15.20 -0.32
C PRO A 356 -29.15 14.65 0.15
N ASP A 357 -28.48 15.35 1.08
CA ASP A 357 -27.22 14.89 1.66
C ASP A 357 -27.44 13.69 2.59
N VAL A 358 -28.56 13.67 3.34
CA VAL A 358 -28.98 12.53 4.17
C VAL A 358 -29.26 11.31 3.30
N GLU A 359 -30.00 11.48 2.19
CA GLU A 359 -30.27 10.40 1.24
C GLU A 359 -28.97 9.86 0.63
N LYS A 360 -28.05 10.74 0.23
CA LYS A 360 -26.74 10.33 -0.28
C LYS A 360 -25.95 9.50 0.74
N LYS A 361 -25.95 9.91 2.03
CA LYS A 361 -25.32 9.16 3.12
C LYS A 361 -25.98 7.79 3.31
N PHE A 362 -27.32 7.74 3.28
CA PHE A 362 -28.08 6.49 3.35
C PHE A 362 -27.73 5.53 2.21
N GLN A 363 -27.79 5.99 0.96
CA GLN A 363 -27.46 5.16 -0.20
C GLN A 363 -26.00 4.69 -0.17
N SER A 364 -25.07 5.56 0.20
CA SER A 364 -23.67 5.18 0.36
C SER A 364 -23.48 4.07 1.41
N ALA A 365 -24.21 4.12 2.53
CA ALA A 365 -24.17 3.07 3.55
C ALA A 365 -24.78 1.75 3.05
N VAL A 366 -25.87 1.81 2.28
CA VAL A 366 -26.50 0.64 1.64
C VAL A 366 -25.57 0.00 0.60
N ASP A 367 -24.92 0.79 -0.24
CA ASP A 367 -23.98 0.28 -1.24
C ASP A 367 -22.76 -0.37 -0.59
N LYS A 368 -22.26 0.21 0.50
CA LYS A 368 -21.21 -0.41 1.32
C LYS A 368 -21.64 -1.76 1.89
N LEU A 369 -22.86 -1.83 2.46
CA LEU A 369 -23.42 -3.09 2.96
C LEU A 369 -23.48 -4.17 1.87
N LYS A 370 -23.99 -3.82 0.68
CA LYS A 370 -24.04 -4.75 -0.47
C LYS A 370 -22.65 -5.24 -0.87
N ASN A 371 -21.64 -4.38 -0.82
CA ASN A 371 -20.27 -4.76 -1.15
C ASN A 371 -19.65 -5.68 -0.09
N ILE A 372 -19.89 -5.44 1.20
CA ILE A 372 -19.42 -6.36 2.26
C ILE A 372 -20.04 -7.75 2.09
N ILE A 373 -21.34 -7.83 1.84
CA ILE A 373 -22.03 -9.11 1.59
C ILE A 373 -21.42 -9.85 0.38
N ARG A 374 -21.09 -9.11 -0.70
CA ARG A 374 -20.38 -9.68 -1.86
C ARG A 374 -19.00 -10.18 -1.50
N GLU A 375 -18.21 -9.39 -0.79
CA GLU A 375 -16.84 -9.73 -0.41
C GLU A 375 -16.78 -10.95 0.52
N GLU A 376 -17.68 -11.05 1.50
CA GLU A 376 -17.78 -12.21 2.39
C GLU A 376 -18.12 -13.49 1.62
N SER A 377 -19.06 -13.42 0.67
CA SER A 377 -19.41 -14.55 -0.20
C SER A 377 -18.23 -14.97 -1.09
N LEU A 378 -17.52 -14.00 -1.67
CA LEU A 378 -16.34 -14.25 -2.51
C LEU A 378 -15.14 -14.77 -1.73
N ALA A 379 -14.99 -14.40 -0.45
CA ALA A 379 -13.91 -14.90 0.40
C ALA A 379 -13.94 -16.42 0.55
N GLN A 380 -15.14 -17.01 0.60
CA GLN A 380 -15.31 -18.47 0.61
C GLN A 380 -14.85 -19.10 -0.71
N CYS A 381 -15.15 -18.47 -1.86
CA CYS A 381 -14.66 -18.92 -3.17
C CYS A 381 -13.14 -18.88 -3.27
N TYR A 382 -12.49 -17.81 -2.80
CA TYR A 382 -11.03 -17.70 -2.82
C TYR A 382 -10.35 -18.75 -1.95
N LYS A 383 -10.99 -19.19 -0.86
CA LYS A 383 -10.48 -20.29 -0.04
C LYS A 383 -10.45 -21.62 -0.80
N GLU A 384 -11.47 -21.91 -1.60
CA GLU A 384 -11.52 -23.12 -2.44
C GLU A 384 -10.50 -23.05 -3.60
N LEU A 385 -10.34 -21.88 -4.22
CA LEU A 385 -9.36 -21.67 -5.29
C LEU A 385 -7.90 -21.77 -4.81
N LYS A 386 -7.64 -21.54 -3.52
CA LYS A 386 -6.30 -21.67 -2.93
C LYS A 386 -5.76 -23.11 -3.02
N ALA A 387 -6.62 -24.12 -2.96
CA ALA A 387 -6.20 -25.51 -3.12
C ALA A 387 -5.61 -25.79 -4.51
N TYR A 388 -6.15 -25.15 -5.56
CA TYR A 388 -5.58 -25.23 -6.91
C TYR A 388 -4.19 -24.58 -6.97
N ASP A 389 -3.99 -23.46 -6.29
CA ASP A 389 -2.66 -22.80 -6.24
C ASP A 389 -1.62 -23.69 -5.57
N GLU A 390 -1.98 -24.38 -4.49
CA GLU A 390 -1.09 -25.33 -3.81
C GLU A 390 -0.71 -26.50 -4.72
N ILE A 391 -1.69 -27.11 -5.42
CA ILE A 391 -1.44 -28.22 -6.36
C ILE A 391 -0.61 -27.76 -7.57
N ILE A 392 -0.85 -26.55 -8.10
CA ILE A 392 -0.06 -25.98 -9.20
C ILE A 392 1.40 -25.79 -8.77
N GLU A 393 1.64 -25.27 -7.56
CA GLU A 393 3.00 -25.10 -7.04
C GLU A 393 3.71 -26.45 -6.81
N ASP A 394 3.02 -27.46 -6.29
CA ASP A 394 3.61 -28.80 -6.12
C ASP A 394 4.00 -29.45 -7.45
N ASN A 395 3.18 -29.27 -8.49
CA ASN A 395 3.50 -29.74 -9.85
C ASN A 395 4.67 -28.96 -10.45
N LYS A 396 4.78 -27.64 -10.21
CA LYS A 396 5.95 -26.84 -10.64
C LYS A 396 7.23 -27.33 -9.98
N ARG A 397 7.22 -27.56 -8.66
CA ARG A 397 8.37 -28.11 -7.92
C ARG A 397 8.79 -29.48 -8.45
N SER A 398 7.83 -30.36 -8.69
CA SER A 398 8.09 -31.70 -9.26
C SER A 398 8.72 -31.62 -10.65
N LYS A 399 8.22 -30.70 -11.49
CA LYS A 399 8.78 -30.43 -12.82
C LYS A 399 10.22 -29.90 -12.72
N GLU A 400 10.49 -28.93 -11.86
CA GLU A 400 11.83 -28.37 -11.64
C GLU A 400 12.82 -29.42 -11.12
N GLN A 401 12.36 -30.35 -10.28
CA GLN A 401 13.19 -31.46 -9.80
C GLN A 401 13.57 -32.39 -10.95
N LEU A 402 12.63 -32.77 -11.83
CA LEU A 402 12.93 -33.58 -13.01
C LEU A 402 13.88 -32.88 -13.98
N GLU A 403 13.74 -31.55 -14.16
CA GLU A 403 14.67 -30.76 -14.98
C GLU A 403 16.10 -30.81 -14.42
N LYS A 404 16.26 -30.77 -13.08
CA LYS A 404 17.56 -30.94 -12.42
C LYS A 404 18.10 -32.37 -12.59
N GLU A 405 17.27 -33.39 -12.40
CA GLU A 405 17.65 -34.80 -12.56
C GLU A 405 18.16 -35.10 -13.96
N ILE A 406 17.57 -34.52 -15.02
CA ILE A 406 18.08 -34.65 -16.40
C ILE A 406 19.51 -34.10 -16.51
N VAL A 407 19.76 -32.91 -15.95
CA VAL A 407 21.08 -32.26 -16.03
C VAL A 407 22.13 -33.08 -15.27
N GLU A 408 21.80 -33.51 -14.05
CA GLU A 408 22.69 -34.34 -13.22
C GLU A 408 22.99 -35.69 -13.89
N PHE A 409 21.98 -36.34 -14.47
CA PHE A 409 22.15 -37.61 -15.16
C PHE A 409 23.04 -37.49 -16.40
N LYS A 410 22.88 -36.42 -17.20
CA LYS A 410 23.75 -36.13 -18.34
C LYS A 410 25.21 -35.96 -17.89
N GLN A 411 25.43 -35.24 -16.80
CA GLN A 411 26.78 -35.05 -16.24
C GLN A 411 27.38 -36.38 -15.76
N ASP A 412 26.59 -37.24 -15.09
CA ASP A 412 27.05 -38.56 -14.61
C ASP A 412 27.40 -39.51 -15.78
N ILE A 413 26.58 -39.57 -16.83
CA ILE A 413 26.89 -40.35 -18.04
C ILE A 413 28.18 -39.83 -18.70
N GLN A 414 28.31 -38.51 -18.87
CA GLN A 414 29.50 -37.92 -19.49
C GLN A 414 30.77 -38.27 -18.69
N LYS A 415 30.67 -38.21 -17.36
CA LYS A 415 31.78 -38.58 -16.46
C LYS A 415 32.14 -40.07 -16.60
N LYS A 416 31.16 -40.98 -16.51
CA LYS A 416 31.37 -42.43 -16.67
C LYS A 416 31.93 -42.79 -18.04
N LEU A 417 31.48 -42.11 -19.10
CA LEU A 417 32.00 -42.27 -20.45
C LEU A 417 33.48 -41.87 -20.51
N ASN A 418 33.84 -40.70 -19.97
CA ASN A 418 35.23 -40.24 -19.93
C ASN A 418 36.12 -41.20 -19.13
N ASP A 419 35.66 -41.67 -17.98
CA ASP A 419 36.41 -42.63 -17.15
C ASP A 419 36.63 -43.97 -17.87
N SER A 420 35.61 -44.46 -18.58
CA SER A 420 35.68 -45.71 -19.34
C SER A 420 36.56 -45.58 -20.60
N ILE A 421 36.49 -44.46 -21.31
CA ILE A 421 37.41 -44.15 -22.42
C ILE A 421 38.83 -44.15 -21.89
N LYS A 422 39.10 -43.43 -20.80
CA LYS A 422 40.43 -43.34 -20.21
C LYS A 422 40.97 -44.72 -19.81
N ALA A 423 40.15 -45.58 -19.21
CA ALA A 423 40.55 -46.95 -18.87
C ALA A 423 40.92 -47.78 -20.11
N VAL A 424 40.15 -47.67 -21.20
CA VAL A 424 40.47 -48.32 -22.49
C VAL A 424 41.78 -47.76 -23.06
N GLU A 425 42.00 -46.45 -22.99
CA GLU A 425 43.24 -45.81 -23.45
C GLU A 425 44.46 -46.25 -22.64
N GLU A 426 44.35 -46.29 -21.32
CA GLU A 426 45.42 -46.74 -20.41
C GLU A 426 45.76 -48.21 -20.67
N TYR A 427 44.75 -49.09 -20.76
CA TYR A 427 44.94 -50.52 -21.06
C TYR A 427 45.60 -50.73 -22.43
N THR A 428 45.10 -50.08 -23.47
CA THR A 428 45.62 -50.24 -24.83
C THR A 428 47.02 -49.64 -24.98
N THR A 429 47.31 -48.54 -24.30
CA THR A 429 48.67 -47.94 -24.27
C THR A 429 49.65 -48.87 -23.58
N ALA A 430 49.29 -49.45 -22.42
CA ALA A 430 50.12 -50.41 -21.72
C ALA A 430 50.39 -51.67 -22.57
N ALA A 431 49.36 -52.22 -23.21
CA ALA A 431 49.49 -53.38 -24.09
C ALA A 431 50.35 -53.09 -25.34
N ILE A 432 50.24 -51.88 -25.92
CA ILE A 432 51.11 -51.45 -27.03
C ILE A 432 52.55 -51.33 -26.55
N GLN A 433 52.81 -50.71 -25.41
CA GLN A 433 54.16 -50.58 -24.84
C GLN A 433 54.81 -51.94 -24.57
N GLU A 434 54.07 -52.91 -24.02
CA GLU A 434 54.54 -54.28 -23.83
C GLU A 434 54.88 -54.96 -25.17
N THR A 435 54.02 -54.76 -26.19
CA THR A 435 54.24 -55.33 -27.53
C THR A 435 55.43 -54.67 -28.24
N GLU A 436 55.65 -53.37 -28.04
CA GLU A 436 56.80 -52.61 -28.55
C GLU A 436 58.10 -53.01 -27.85
N PHE A 437 58.06 -53.23 -26.53
CA PHE A 437 59.18 -53.79 -25.78
C PHE A 437 59.59 -55.15 -26.34
N ASN A 438 58.63 -56.05 -26.58
CA ASN A 438 58.87 -57.34 -27.20
C ASN A 438 59.40 -57.23 -28.64
N LEU A 439 58.96 -56.21 -29.41
CA LEU A 439 59.46 -55.93 -30.76
C LEU A 439 60.93 -55.48 -30.75
N ALA A 440 61.29 -54.60 -29.81
CA ALA A 440 62.64 -54.06 -29.66
C ALA A 440 63.64 -55.16 -29.25
N HIS A 441 63.27 -56.02 -28.29
CA HIS A 441 64.13 -57.07 -27.74
C HIS A 441 64.03 -58.41 -28.48
N ALA A 442 63.28 -58.49 -29.58
CA ALA A 442 63.19 -59.70 -30.42
C ALA A 442 64.53 -60.21 -30.98
N HIS A 443 65.62 -59.45 -30.83
CA HIS A 443 66.96 -59.83 -31.24
C HIS A 443 67.80 -60.52 -30.15
N GLU A 444 67.37 -60.45 -28.89
CA GLU A 444 68.04 -61.02 -27.71
C GLU A 444 67.51 -62.42 -27.36
N VAL A 445 66.43 -62.86 -28.01
CA VAL A 445 65.88 -64.21 -27.84
C VAL A 445 66.79 -65.22 -28.56
N ASP A 446 67.47 -66.09 -27.80
CA ASP A 446 68.45 -67.08 -28.30
C ASP A 446 67.95 -67.91 -29.49
N LYS A 447 66.65 -68.26 -29.50
CA LYS A 447 65.98 -69.00 -30.57
C LYS A 447 66.07 -68.30 -31.94
N PHE A 448 66.21 -66.98 -31.97
CA PHE A 448 66.25 -66.15 -33.17
C PHE A 448 67.65 -65.55 -33.44
N ASN A 449 68.69 -66.12 -32.84
CA ASN A 449 70.07 -65.75 -33.09
C ASN A 449 70.68 -66.64 -34.20
N PRO A 450 70.87 -66.11 -35.42
CA PRO A 450 71.36 -66.90 -36.56
C PRO A 450 72.77 -67.43 -36.33
N THR A 451 73.60 -66.70 -35.59
CA THR A 451 74.99 -67.09 -35.29
C THR A 451 75.03 -68.28 -34.34
N LEU A 452 74.16 -68.32 -33.32
CA LEU A 452 74.01 -69.46 -32.41
C LEU A 452 73.45 -70.69 -33.13
N ALA A 453 72.42 -70.51 -33.96
CA ALA A 453 71.83 -71.61 -34.74
C ALA A 453 72.83 -72.20 -35.75
N PHE A 454 73.60 -71.35 -36.43
CA PHE A 454 74.67 -71.77 -37.34
C PHE A 454 75.77 -72.53 -36.60
N ASN A 455 76.25 -72.01 -35.47
CA ASN A 455 77.29 -72.66 -34.67
C ASN A 455 76.85 -74.03 -34.16
N ASN A 456 75.63 -74.15 -33.63
CA ASN A 456 75.09 -75.43 -33.19
C ASN A 456 74.98 -76.43 -34.35
N ALA A 457 74.45 -76.01 -35.50
CA ALA A 457 74.37 -76.86 -36.69
C ALA A 457 75.76 -77.28 -37.20
N MET A 458 76.76 -76.40 -37.12
CA MET A 458 78.15 -76.70 -37.49
C MET A 458 78.82 -77.71 -36.54
N ILE A 459 78.52 -77.65 -35.23
CA ILE A 459 79.00 -78.66 -34.27
C ILE A 459 78.43 -80.04 -34.63
N TYR A 460 77.12 -80.14 -34.91
CA TYR A 460 76.52 -81.40 -35.35
C TYR A 460 77.11 -81.89 -36.67
N ASN A 461 77.33 -80.99 -37.64
CA ASN A 461 77.98 -81.33 -38.89
C ASN A 461 79.38 -81.92 -38.69
N LEU A 462 80.17 -81.34 -37.78
CA LEU A 462 81.50 -81.83 -37.45
C LEU A 462 81.45 -83.24 -36.85
N VAL A 463 80.54 -83.48 -35.89
CA VAL A 463 80.35 -84.81 -35.29
C VAL A 463 79.94 -85.84 -36.33
N VAL A 464 78.97 -85.52 -37.19
CA VAL A 464 78.52 -86.42 -38.26
C VAL A 464 79.65 -86.70 -39.26
N SER A 465 80.42 -85.68 -39.61
CA SER A 465 81.56 -85.82 -40.55
C SER A 465 82.65 -86.74 -40.00
N VAL A 466 82.91 -86.71 -38.68
CA VAL A 466 83.82 -87.65 -37.99
C VAL A 466 83.25 -89.08 -37.98
N ILE A 467 81.95 -89.25 -37.79
CA ILE A 467 81.32 -90.58 -37.85
C ILE A 467 81.43 -91.14 -39.28
N VAL A 468 81.12 -90.33 -40.29
CA VAL A 468 81.25 -90.73 -41.70
C VAL A 468 82.70 -91.02 -42.07
N PHE A 469 83.67 -90.31 -41.49
CA PHE A 469 85.08 -90.63 -41.63
C PHE A 469 85.38 -92.06 -41.17
N LEU A 470 84.95 -92.41 -39.96
CA LEU A 470 85.17 -93.72 -39.37
C LEU A 470 84.49 -94.82 -40.19
N ILE A 471 83.24 -94.61 -40.61
CA ILE A 471 82.50 -95.57 -41.45
C ILE A 471 83.18 -95.73 -42.81
N GLY A 472 83.55 -94.62 -43.46
CA GLY A 472 84.23 -94.63 -44.75
C GLY A 472 85.62 -95.27 -44.70
N ALA A 473 86.37 -95.04 -43.61
CA ALA A 473 87.66 -95.67 -43.38
C ALA A 473 87.50 -97.20 -43.17
N ILE A 474 86.55 -97.63 -42.34
CA ILE A 474 86.27 -99.05 -42.13
C ILE A 474 85.81 -99.72 -43.44
N ALA A 475 84.93 -99.09 -44.22
CA ALA A 475 84.47 -99.61 -45.51
C ALA A 475 85.63 -99.74 -46.52
N GLY A 476 86.53 -98.75 -46.56
CA GLY A 476 87.74 -98.81 -47.39
C GLY A 476 88.67 -99.97 -47.00
N TYR A 477 88.72 -100.33 -45.72
CA TYR A 477 89.54 -101.45 -45.23
C TYR A 477 88.97 -102.79 -45.68
N PHE A 478 87.64 -102.98 -45.55
CA PHE A 478 86.98 -104.21 -45.99
C PHE A 478 87.12 -104.45 -47.49
N ASN A 479 87.05 -103.39 -48.30
CA ASN A 479 87.02 -103.51 -49.76
C ASN A 479 88.38 -103.91 -50.39
N ASN A 480 89.51 -103.71 -49.68
CA ASN A 480 90.86 -103.97 -50.18
C ASN A 480 91.52 -105.25 -49.61
N SER A 481 90.77 -106.12 -48.90
CA SER A 481 91.32 -107.22 -48.09
C SER A 481 91.57 -108.55 -48.81
N HIS A 482 91.59 -108.60 -50.15
CA HIS A 482 91.82 -109.83 -50.92
C HIS A 482 93.07 -109.73 -51.82
N GLY A 483 94.22 -110.09 -51.25
CA GLY A 483 95.50 -110.23 -51.95
C GLY A 483 96.66 -109.71 -51.10
N THR A 484 97.77 -110.46 -51.00
CA THR A 484 98.99 -110.06 -50.29
C THR A 484 99.55 -108.76 -50.87
N ILE A 485 99.27 -107.63 -50.20
CA ILE A 485 99.72 -106.27 -50.53
C ILE A 485 100.23 -105.61 -49.23
N GLU A 486 101.31 -104.84 -49.32
CA GLU A 486 101.99 -104.19 -48.18
C GLU A 486 101.09 -103.19 -47.42
N PHE A 487 101.21 -103.15 -46.08
CA PHE A 487 100.33 -102.42 -45.15
C PHE A 487 100.15 -100.92 -45.44
N TYR A 488 101.16 -100.27 -46.02
CA TYR A 488 101.15 -98.82 -46.24
C TYR A 488 100.13 -98.40 -47.31
N ASP A 489 100.00 -99.17 -48.40
CA ASP A 489 99.03 -98.88 -49.46
C ASP A 489 97.59 -99.15 -48.99
N MET A 490 97.41 -100.16 -48.13
CA MET A 490 96.11 -100.42 -47.50
C MET A 490 95.69 -99.28 -46.57
N PHE A 491 96.60 -98.80 -45.72
CA PHE A 491 96.32 -97.73 -44.77
C PHE A 491 96.07 -96.37 -45.45
N SER A 492 96.86 -96.04 -46.48
CA SER A 492 96.68 -94.82 -47.27
C SER A 492 95.35 -94.80 -48.02
N SER A 493 94.97 -95.93 -48.66
CA SER A 493 93.69 -96.05 -49.35
C SER A 493 92.50 -95.89 -48.39
N VAL A 494 92.59 -96.46 -47.18
CA VAL A 494 91.58 -96.33 -46.13
C VAL A 494 91.39 -94.88 -45.69
N LEU A 495 92.49 -94.18 -45.40
CA LEU A 495 92.45 -92.77 -44.98
C LEU A 495 91.92 -91.85 -46.08
N ILE A 496 92.34 -92.04 -47.33
CA ILE A 496 91.87 -91.22 -48.46
C ILE A 496 90.37 -91.43 -48.70
N THR A 497 89.88 -92.66 -48.55
CA THR A 497 88.46 -92.98 -48.75
C THR A 497 87.62 -92.37 -47.64
N GLY A 498 88.02 -92.52 -46.37
CA GLY A 498 87.39 -91.83 -45.25
C GLY A 498 87.39 -90.30 -45.43
N ALA A 499 88.55 -89.71 -45.76
CA ALA A 499 88.69 -88.27 -45.93
C ALA A 499 87.82 -87.70 -47.05
N LYS A 500 87.70 -88.40 -48.20
CA LYS A 500 86.83 -87.96 -49.31
C LYS A 500 85.37 -87.89 -48.88
N TRP A 501 84.86 -88.92 -48.23
CA TRP A 501 83.46 -88.94 -47.77
C TRP A 501 83.22 -87.92 -46.66
N THR A 502 84.16 -87.73 -45.74
CA THR A 502 84.10 -86.69 -44.71
C THR A 502 84.08 -85.28 -45.30
N ALA A 503 84.97 -84.97 -46.25
CA ALA A 503 85.00 -83.66 -46.88
C ALA A 503 83.68 -83.34 -47.60
N LEU A 504 83.12 -84.33 -48.30
CA LEU A 504 81.85 -84.18 -49.01
C LEU A 504 80.67 -83.98 -48.06
N THR A 505 80.64 -84.73 -46.96
CA THR A 505 79.62 -84.61 -45.90
C THR A 505 79.74 -83.27 -45.17
N PHE A 506 80.97 -82.84 -44.86
CA PHE A 506 81.23 -81.58 -44.17
C PHE A 506 80.79 -80.38 -45.00
N ILE A 507 81.13 -80.35 -46.29
CA ILE A 507 80.68 -79.28 -47.21
C ILE A 507 79.15 -79.26 -47.29
N PHE A 508 78.51 -80.41 -47.44
CA PHE A 508 77.06 -80.50 -47.48
C PHE A 508 76.42 -79.98 -46.18
N GLY A 509 77.00 -80.33 -45.03
CA GLY A 509 76.52 -79.83 -43.74
C GLY A 509 76.77 -78.33 -43.50
N VAL A 510 77.78 -77.71 -44.12
CA VAL A 510 77.96 -76.25 -44.11
C VAL A 510 76.81 -75.56 -44.86
N PHE A 511 76.37 -76.12 -45.99
CA PHE A 511 75.19 -75.62 -46.73
C PHE A 511 73.91 -75.77 -45.90
N VAL A 512 73.73 -76.90 -45.22
CA VAL A 512 72.58 -77.13 -44.33
C VAL A 512 72.59 -76.15 -43.16
N ALA A 513 73.73 -75.95 -42.50
CA ALA A 513 73.88 -74.99 -41.40
C ALA A 513 73.58 -73.54 -41.85
N SER A 514 74.05 -73.16 -43.04
CA SER A 514 73.75 -71.87 -43.66
C SER A 514 72.25 -71.72 -43.96
N GLY A 515 71.61 -72.77 -44.47
CA GLY A 515 70.17 -72.81 -44.70
C GLY A 515 69.34 -72.63 -43.43
N ILE A 516 69.74 -73.29 -42.33
CA ILE A 516 69.11 -73.14 -41.01
C ILE A 516 69.25 -71.70 -40.50
N SER A 517 70.42 -71.08 -40.66
CA SER A 517 70.65 -69.68 -40.27
C SER A 517 69.76 -68.69 -41.03
N VAL A 518 69.56 -68.91 -42.34
CA VAL A 518 68.65 -68.08 -43.16
C VAL A 518 67.19 -68.31 -42.74
N PHE A 519 66.81 -69.55 -42.44
CA PHE A 519 65.48 -69.88 -41.95
C PHE A 519 65.16 -69.18 -40.61
N VAL A 520 66.11 -69.15 -39.68
CA VAL A 520 65.98 -68.43 -38.39
C VAL A 520 65.83 -66.91 -38.59
N LEU A 521 66.52 -66.33 -39.58
CA LEU A 521 66.32 -64.92 -39.95
C LEU A 521 64.91 -64.66 -40.52
N ALA A 522 64.39 -65.58 -41.33
CA ALA A 522 63.03 -65.50 -41.86
C ALA A 522 61.97 -65.65 -40.75
N GLU A 523 62.16 -66.58 -39.80
CA GLU A 523 61.29 -66.70 -38.61
C GLU A 523 61.32 -65.43 -37.76
N LYS A 524 62.50 -64.82 -37.56
CA LYS A 524 62.64 -63.55 -36.83
C LYS A 524 61.91 -62.39 -37.51
N ALA A 525 62.02 -62.29 -38.84
CA ALA A 525 61.30 -61.29 -39.62
C ALA A 525 59.78 -61.48 -39.51
N THR A 526 59.32 -62.73 -39.59
CA THR A 526 57.91 -63.11 -39.44
C THR A 526 57.38 -62.79 -38.03
N TYR A 527 58.16 -63.07 -36.98
CA TYR A 527 57.83 -62.72 -35.60
C TYR A 527 57.70 -61.20 -35.41
N LYS A 528 58.66 -60.41 -35.94
CA LYS A 528 58.58 -58.94 -35.92
C LYS A 528 57.37 -58.41 -36.71
N GLN A 529 57.00 -59.03 -37.82
CA GLN A 529 55.83 -58.65 -38.61
C GLN A 529 54.52 -58.95 -37.87
N ASN A 530 54.44 -60.08 -37.18
CA ASN A 530 53.28 -60.44 -36.34
C ASN A 530 53.10 -59.48 -35.16
N LEU A 531 54.18 -59.07 -34.49
CA LEU A 531 54.12 -58.06 -33.43
C LEU A 531 53.64 -56.68 -33.95
N LYS A 532 54.12 -56.23 -35.12
CA LYS A 532 53.61 -55.02 -35.77
C LYS A 532 52.12 -55.12 -36.13
N ARG A 533 51.68 -56.28 -36.62
CA ARG A 533 50.25 -56.54 -36.89
C ARG A 533 49.42 -56.48 -35.61
N ARG A 534 49.92 -57.04 -34.51
CA ARG A 534 49.26 -57.00 -33.19
C ARG A 534 49.09 -55.57 -32.66
N ILE A 535 50.09 -54.70 -32.82
CA ILE A 535 49.98 -53.27 -32.46
C ILE A 535 48.86 -52.58 -33.26
N ASN A 536 48.74 -52.85 -34.56
CA ASN A 536 47.66 -52.29 -35.38
C ASN A 536 46.29 -52.85 -35.03
N GLU A 537 46.20 -54.13 -34.65
CA GLU A 537 44.96 -54.74 -34.15
C GLU A 537 44.53 -54.09 -32.83
N LEU A 538 45.45 -53.87 -31.89
CA LEU A 538 45.16 -53.16 -30.62
C LEU A 538 44.70 -51.72 -30.83
N LYS A 539 45.27 -51.00 -31.81
CA LYS A 539 44.80 -49.64 -32.18
C LYS A 539 43.38 -49.66 -32.75
N LYS A 540 43.06 -50.62 -33.63
CA LYS A 540 41.70 -50.79 -34.15
C LYS A 540 40.70 -51.18 -33.06
N GLU A 541 41.11 -52.06 -32.15
CA GLU A 541 40.32 -52.48 -31.00
C GLU A 541 40.02 -51.30 -30.07
N LYS A 542 41.01 -50.45 -29.78
CA LYS A 542 40.83 -49.17 -29.07
C LYS A 542 39.74 -48.31 -29.70
N ASP A 543 39.87 -48.01 -31.00
CA ASP A 543 38.95 -47.11 -31.69
C ASP A 543 37.52 -47.67 -31.71
N TYR A 544 37.39 -48.99 -31.96
CA TYR A 544 36.11 -49.68 -31.94
C TYR A 544 35.46 -49.69 -30.54
N SER A 545 36.23 -49.98 -29.49
CA SER A 545 35.74 -49.98 -28.11
C SER A 545 35.31 -48.57 -27.67
N ILE A 546 36.06 -47.53 -28.02
CA ILE A 546 35.68 -46.14 -27.73
C ILE A 546 34.39 -45.75 -28.48
N GLU A 547 34.25 -46.15 -29.74
CA GLU A 547 33.03 -45.89 -30.51
C GLU A 547 31.81 -46.61 -29.92
N LEU A 548 31.97 -47.86 -29.50
CA LEU A 548 30.91 -48.64 -28.87
C LEU A 548 30.47 -48.05 -27.52
N LEU A 549 31.42 -47.60 -26.70
CA LEU A 549 31.15 -46.87 -25.44
C LEU A 549 30.39 -45.56 -25.70
N LYS A 550 30.78 -44.79 -26.71
CA LYS A 550 30.07 -43.56 -27.11
C LYS A 550 28.64 -43.84 -27.56
N GLN A 551 28.43 -44.88 -28.37
CA GLN A 551 27.09 -45.28 -28.80
C GLN A 551 26.22 -45.76 -27.65
N GLU A 552 26.77 -46.54 -26.71
CA GLU A 552 26.03 -47.01 -25.53
C GLU A 552 25.66 -45.86 -24.58
N ALA A 553 26.59 -44.93 -24.33
CA ALA A 553 26.34 -43.73 -23.55
C ALA A 553 25.26 -42.85 -24.18
N ALA A 554 25.33 -42.61 -25.50
CA ALA A 554 24.33 -41.85 -26.24
C ALA A 554 22.94 -42.51 -26.21
N ARG A 555 22.86 -43.84 -26.30
CA ARG A 555 21.58 -44.56 -26.17
C ARG A 555 20.99 -44.45 -24.76
N LYS A 556 21.81 -44.60 -23.71
CA LYS A 556 21.37 -44.46 -22.31
C LYS A 556 20.94 -43.03 -21.99
N GLU A 557 21.71 -42.03 -22.46
CA GLU A 557 21.34 -40.62 -22.31
C GLU A 557 20.01 -40.35 -22.99
N LYS A 558 19.85 -40.78 -24.24
CA LYS A 558 18.63 -40.59 -25.02
C LYS A 558 17.42 -41.23 -24.34
N SER A 559 17.49 -42.50 -23.93
CA SER A 559 16.33 -43.19 -23.33
C SER A 559 15.87 -42.56 -22.01
N VAL A 560 16.81 -42.12 -21.17
CA VAL A 560 16.47 -41.50 -19.87
C VAL A 560 16.01 -40.06 -20.07
N SER A 561 16.66 -39.30 -20.96
CA SER A 561 16.26 -37.94 -21.29
C SER A 561 14.85 -37.91 -21.92
N GLU A 562 14.51 -38.86 -22.80
CA GLU A 562 13.17 -38.98 -23.39
C GLU A 562 12.12 -39.28 -22.31
N ASN A 563 12.35 -40.28 -21.45
CA ASN A 563 11.40 -40.65 -20.39
C ASN A 563 11.16 -39.51 -19.38
N LEU A 564 12.23 -38.83 -18.93
CA LEU A 564 12.10 -37.68 -18.03
C LEU A 564 11.46 -36.47 -18.74
N SER A 565 11.75 -36.26 -20.03
CA SER A 565 11.11 -35.19 -20.81
C SER A 565 9.61 -35.42 -21.02
N GLU A 566 9.19 -36.68 -21.23
CA GLU A 566 7.77 -37.05 -21.29
C GLU A 566 7.06 -36.74 -19.97
N ARG A 567 7.70 -37.02 -18.82
CA ARG A 567 7.17 -36.66 -17.50
C ARG A 567 7.11 -35.16 -17.28
N ILE A 568 8.13 -34.40 -17.68
CA ILE A 568 8.12 -32.93 -17.63
C ILE A 568 6.97 -32.38 -18.47
N GLU A 569 6.75 -32.93 -19.66
CA GLU A 569 5.66 -32.54 -20.55
C GLU A 569 4.30 -32.87 -19.95
N TYR A 570 4.17 -34.02 -19.28
CA TYR A 570 2.98 -34.36 -18.48
C TYR A 570 2.71 -33.31 -17.40
N TYR A 571 3.72 -32.92 -16.59
CA TYR A 571 3.54 -31.90 -15.56
C TYR A 571 3.22 -30.52 -16.15
N LYS A 572 3.81 -30.14 -17.29
CA LYS A 572 3.47 -28.89 -18.00
C LYS A 572 2.00 -28.88 -18.43
N ARG A 573 1.54 -29.95 -19.08
CA ARG A 573 0.13 -30.10 -19.47
C ARG A 573 -0.77 -30.06 -18.25
N ARG A 574 -0.42 -30.78 -17.18
CA ARG A 574 -1.22 -30.80 -15.95
C ARG A 574 -1.32 -29.43 -15.28
N ILE A 575 -0.24 -28.64 -15.25
CA ILE A 575 -0.27 -27.26 -14.74
C ILE A 575 -1.21 -26.39 -15.59
N GLU A 576 -1.14 -26.51 -16.91
CA GLU A 576 -1.99 -25.74 -17.83
C GLU A 576 -3.46 -26.14 -17.71
N ASP A 577 -3.74 -27.44 -17.62
CA ASP A 577 -5.09 -27.97 -17.40
C ASP A 577 -5.63 -27.49 -16.05
N LEU A 578 -4.83 -27.55 -14.98
CA LEU A 578 -5.23 -27.04 -13.65
C LEU A 578 -5.47 -25.53 -13.65
N ARG A 579 -4.75 -24.74 -14.45
CA ARG A 579 -5.01 -23.31 -14.61
C ARG A 579 -6.34 -23.04 -15.30
N LYS A 580 -6.63 -23.77 -16.38
CA LYS A 580 -7.93 -23.69 -17.08
C LYS A 580 -9.06 -24.13 -16.18
N GLU A 581 -8.91 -25.28 -15.51
CA GLU A 581 -9.87 -25.77 -14.50
C GLU A 581 -10.07 -24.73 -13.39
N LYS A 582 -9.01 -24.09 -12.89
CA LYS A 582 -9.09 -23.02 -11.88
C LYS A 582 -9.88 -21.81 -12.40
N GLU A 583 -9.62 -21.35 -13.62
CA GLU A 583 -10.36 -20.21 -14.22
C GLU A 583 -11.84 -20.53 -14.47
N GLU A 584 -12.14 -21.73 -14.95
CA GLU A 584 -13.52 -22.20 -15.14
C GLU A 584 -14.25 -22.34 -13.80
N THR A 585 -13.57 -22.92 -12.80
CA THR A 585 -14.09 -23.07 -11.44
C THR A 585 -14.26 -21.71 -10.77
N GLU A 586 -13.35 -20.75 -10.98
CA GLU A 586 -13.50 -19.38 -10.48
C GLU A 586 -14.73 -18.70 -11.07
N LYS A 587 -14.94 -18.79 -12.39
CA LYS A 587 -16.15 -18.25 -13.05
C LYS A 587 -17.40 -18.90 -12.50
N HIS A 588 -17.41 -20.23 -12.35
CA HIS A 588 -18.53 -20.97 -11.83
C HIS A 588 -18.82 -20.64 -10.35
N LEU A 589 -17.80 -20.59 -9.50
CA LEU A 589 -17.92 -20.23 -8.08
C LEU A 589 -18.38 -18.78 -7.91
N LYS A 590 -17.84 -17.83 -8.69
CA LYS A 590 -18.31 -16.43 -8.69
C LYS A 590 -19.77 -16.34 -9.13
N ALA A 591 -20.17 -17.06 -10.19
CA ALA A 591 -21.57 -17.09 -10.63
C ALA A 591 -22.49 -17.68 -9.56
N LYS A 592 -22.09 -18.79 -8.92
CA LYS A 592 -22.83 -19.44 -7.84
C LYS A 592 -22.90 -18.55 -6.58
N ALA A 593 -21.82 -17.87 -6.23
CA ALA A 593 -21.77 -16.90 -5.14
C ALA A 593 -22.73 -15.74 -5.41
N GLU A 594 -22.70 -15.17 -6.61
CA GLU A 594 -23.61 -14.09 -7.01
C GLU A 594 -25.07 -14.56 -7.01
N GLU A 595 -25.35 -15.77 -7.50
CA GLU A 595 -26.69 -16.37 -7.45
C GLU A 595 -27.17 -16.60 -6.01
N SER A 596 -26.27 -16.98 -5.10
CA SER A 596 -26.60 -17.22 -3.69
C SER A 596 -26.88 -15.93 -2.91
N ILE A 597 -26.21 -14.83 -3.23
CA ILE A 597 -26.42 -13.52 -2.58
C ILE A 597 -27.50 -12.69 -3.26
N LYS A 598 -27.83 -12.97 -4.54
CA LYS A 598 -28.90 -12.30 -5.28
C LYS A 598 -30.21 -12.17 -4.50
N PRO A 599 -30.78 -13.22 -3.86
CA PRO A 599 -32.00 -13.08 -3.07
C PRO A 599 -31.83 -12.15 -1.84
N LEU A 600 -30.61 -12.06 -1.29
CA LEU A 600 -30.32 -11.17 -0.17
C LEU A 600 -30.19 -9.70 -0.63
N ILE A 601 -29.50 -9.48 -1.75
CA ILE A 601 -29.40 -8.17 -2.41
C ILE A 601 -30.79 -7.70 -2.85
N GLU A 602 -31.59 -8.57 -3.46
CA GLU A 602 -32.98 -8.27 -3.83
C GLU A 602 -33.84 -7.96 -2.60
N LYS A 603 -33.63 -8.61 -1.45
CA LYS A 603 -34.31 -8.25 -0.20
C LYS A 603 -33.93 -6.84 0.26
N ILE A 604 -32.65 -6.46 0.16
CA ILE A 604 -32.18 -5.11 0.47
C ILE A 604 -32.80 -4.10 -0.50
N ASP A 605 -32.79 -4.38 -1.80
CA ASP A 605 -33.37 -3.53 -2.84
C ASP A 605 -34.88 -3.35 -2.64
N ASN A 606 -35.61 -4.43 -2.36
CA ASN A 606 -37.04 -4.35 -2.05
C ASN A 606 -37.31 -3.53 -0.77
N ALA A 607 -36.45 -3.64 0.25
CA ALA A 607 -36.59 -2.86 1.48
C ALA A 607 -36.41 -1.35 1.25
N ILE A 608 -35.62 -0.95 0.25
CA ILE A 608 -35.34 0.45 -0.09
C ILE A 608 -36.16 1.00 -1.28
N GLU A 609 -36.75 0.15 -2.12
CA GLU A 609 -37.56 0.54 -3.28
C GLU A 609 -39.08 0.55 -3.01
N MET A 610 -39.53 0.13 -1.82
CA MET A 610 -40.96 0.09 -1.53
C MET A 610 -41.64 1.47 -1.49
N GLN A 611 -42.49 1.66 -2.51
CA GLN A 611 -43.57 2.65 -2.75
C GLN A 611 -43.22 3.92 -3.55
N LYS A 612 -43.40 3.84 -4.87
CA LYS A 612 -44.05 4.91 -5.65
C LYS A 612 -45.53 4.97 -5.33
#